data_AF-A0A953RLL3-F1
#
_entry.id   AF-A0A953RLL3-F1
#
_cell.length_a   1.000
_cell.length_b   1.000
_cell.length_c   1.000
_cell.angle_alpha   90.00
_cell.angle_beta   90.00
_cell.angle_gamma   90.00
#
_symmetry.space_group_name_H-M   'P 1'
#
loop_
_entity.id
_entity.type
_entity.pdbx_description
1 polymer ?
#
loop_
_entity_poly.entity_id
_entity_poly.type
_entity_poly.pdbx_seq_one_letter_code
_entity_poly.pdbx_strand_id
1 'polypeptide(L)'
;MIRAVLLLGAVAYAWSAEPVVVDFEKAVPLLADGNGNRIPRWEEKGVVFTLARETHQTKGKGMLMFFTHLSTGRKGIACAMATEPIPVRATFPRPVSSVTVSFWASTGTPALLEAFDSEGKVVDRASLDSVPGRKAPGDPVPIFTMTVKGGRIAYVQFSGPREGEFLAADEVRFIPIDSAR
;
A
#
# COMPACT_ATOMS: atom_id res chain seq x y z
N MET A 1 48.42 -23.52 34.49
CA MET A 1 47.53 -22.34 34.52
C MET A 1 48.10 -21.37 33.49
N ILE A 2 47.48 -20.97 32.38
CA ILE A 2 46.09 -20.58 32.07
C ILE A 2 45.81 -20.91 30.58
N ARG A 3 44.60 -21.40 30.29
CA ARG A 3 44.08 -21.68 28.94
C ARG A 3 43.75 -20.37 28.22
N ALA A 4 44.30 -20.14 27.03
CA ALA A 4 43.85 -19.09 26.13
C ALA A 4 42.60 -19.58 25.37
N VAL A 5 41.44 -18.99 25.65
CA VAL A 5 40.19 -19.22 24.93
C VAL A 5 40.10 -18.19 23.81
N LEU A 6 40.20 -18.63 22.56
CA LEU A 6 39.90 -17.82 21.38
C LEU A 6 38.38 -17.73 21.21
N LEU A 7 37.81 -16.56 21.51
CA LEU A 7 36.43 -16.21 21.18
C LEU A 7 36.36 -15.80 19.69
N LEU A 8 35.90 -16.71 18.83
CA LEU A 8 35.43 -16.33 17.49
C LEU A 8 34.08 -15.60 17.64
N GLY A 9 34.09 -14.28 17.48
CA GLY A 9 32.88 -13.49 17.30
C GLY A 9 32.28 -13.77 15.93
N ALA A 10 31.17 -14.51 15.90
CA ALA A 10 30.34 -14.63 14.71
C ALA A 10 29.61 -13.30 14.48
N VAL A 11 30.17 -12.46 13.61
CA VAL A 11 29.45 -11.29 13.09
C VAL A 11 28.44 -11.80 12.07
N ALA A 12 27.19 -11.97 12.51
CA ALA A 12 26.09 -12.22 11.59
C ALA A 12 25.89 -10.96 10.73
N TYR A 13 26.40 -10.99 9.50
CA TYR A 13 26.00 -10.04 8.47
C TYR A 13 24.50 -10.27 8.19
N ALA A 14 23.66 -9.47 8.82
CA ALA A 14 22.28 -9.32 8.38
C ALA A 14 22.33 -8.61 7.02
N TRP A 15 22.33 -9.39 5.94
CA TRP A 15 21.99 -8.86 4.62
C TRP A 15 20.53 -8.42 4.70
N SER A 16 20.32 -7.14 4.98
CA SER A 16 19.01 -6.53 4.88
C SER A 16 18.68 -6.47 3.39
N ALA A 17 17.70 -7.26 2.94
CA ALA A 17 17.16 -7.12 1.59
C ALA A 17 16.80 -5.64 1.35
N GLU A 18 17.26 -5.07 0.23
CA GLU A 18 16.97 -3.68 -0.09
C GLU A 18 15.46 -3.49 -0.25
N PRO A 19 14.88 -2.41 0.32
CA PRO A 19 13.46 -2.14 0.13
C PRO A 19 13.12 -1.92 -1.34
N VAL A 20 12.12 -2.63 -1.84
CA VAL A 20 11.53 -2.36 -3.15
C VAL A 20 10.48 -1.28 -2.97
N VAL A 21 10.53 -0.25 -3.82
CA VAL A 21 9.57 0.87 -3.82
C VAL A 21 8.75 0.81 -5.09
N VAL A 22 7.43 0.79 -4.97
CA VAL A 22 6.49 1.02 -6.07
C VAL A 22 5.92 2.42 -5.87
N ASP A 23 6.36 3.35 -6.71
CA ASP A 23 5.71 4.65 -6.90
C ASP A 23 4.72 4.55 -8.08
N PHE A 24 3.77 5.48 -8.16
CA PHE A 24 2.78 5.49 -9.23
C PHE A 24 3.08 6.56 -10.29
N GLU A 25 4.30 7.13 -10.33
CA GLU A 25 4.61 8.26 -11.21
C GLU A 25 4.48 7.92 -12.70
N LYS A 26 4.75 6.66 -13.05
CA LYS A 26 4.58 6.13 -14.41
C LYS A 26 3.14 5.74 -14.76
N ALA A 27 2.24 5.73 -13.77
CA ALA A 27 0.83 5.51 -14.05
C ALA A 27 0.33 6.65 -14.94
N VAL A 28 -0.23 6.31 -16.10
CA VAL A 28 -0.74 7.32 -17.03
C VAL A 28 -2.13 7.74 -16.55
N PRO A 29 -2.37 9.00 -16.13
CA PRO A 29 -3.69 9.43 -15.67
C PRO A 29 -4.69 9.62 -16.82
N LEU A 30 -4.28 9.41 -18.07
CA LEU A 30 -5.07 9.69 -19.27
C LEU A 30 -4.79 8.65 -20.34
N LEU A 31 -5.79 7.85 -20.73
CA LEU A 31 -5.74 7.22 -22.05
C LEU A 31 -5.76 8.33 -23.11
N ALA A 32 -5.00 8.14 -24.20
CA ALA A 32 -4.83 9.13 -25.26
C ALA A 32 -6.14 9.52 -25.98
N ASP A 33 -7.25 8.84 -25.69
CA ASP A 33 -8.59 9.04 -26.24
C ASP A 33 -9.54 9.78 -25.28
N GLY A 34 -9.06 10.26 -24.13
CA GLY A 34 -9.89 10.99 -23.15
C GLY A 34 -10.81 10.09 -22.30
N ASN A 35 -10.70 8.76 -22.40
CA ASN A 35 -11.46 7.84 -21.58
C ASN A 35 -10.68 7.40 -20.33
N GLY A 36 -11.11 7.91 -19.16
CA GLY A 36 -11.00 7.28 -17.85
C GLY A 36 -9.62 6.92 -17.29
N ASN A 37 -9.24 7.59 -16.21
CA ASN A 37 -8.21 7.19 -15.23
C ASN A 37 -8.61 5.94 -14.40
N ARG A 38 -9.43 5.03 -14.96
CA ARG A 38 -10.02 3.87 -14.25
C ARG A 38 -9.63 2.56 -14.91
N ILE A 39 -9.01 1.66 -14.15
CA ILE A 39 -8.51 0.37 -14.65
C ILE A 39 -8.86 -0.77 -13.69
N PRO A 40 -9.09 -2.00 -14.17
CA PRO A 40 -9.50 -3.10 -13.30
C PRO A 40 -8.31 -3.72 -12.54
N ARG A 41 -7.10 -3.56 -13.10
CA ARG A 41 -5.85 -4.12 -12.60
C ARG A 41 -4.71 -3.18 -13.00
N TRP A 42 -3.74 -3.01 -12.11
CA TRP A 42 -2.48 -2.35 -12.41
C TRP A 42 -1.32 -3.18 -11.87
N GLU A 43 -0.17 -3.15 -12.55
CA GLU A 43 0.99 -3.94 -12.17
C GLU A 43 2.27 -3.15 -12.38
N GLU A 44 3.11 -3.11 -11.34
CA GLU A 44 4.45 -2.52 -11.42
C GLU A 44 5.40 -3.27 -10.49
N LYS A 45 6.63 -3.53 -10.98
CA LYS A 45 7.68 -4.29 -10.27
C LYS A 45 7.18 -5.64 -9.71
N GLY A 46 6.24 -6.27 -10.44
CA GLY A 46 5.59 -7.53 -10.08
C GLY A 46 4.54 -7.43 -8.98
N VAL A 47 4.30 -6.23 -8.42
CA VAL A 47 3.21 -6.00 -7.47
C VAL A 47 1.93 -5.72 -8.26
N VAL A 48 0.90 -6.49 -7.92
CA VAL A 48 -0.39 -6.44 -8.60
C VAL A 48 -1.40 -5.74 -7.73
N PHE A 49 -2.02 -4.70 -8.28
CA PHE A 49 -3.08 -3.94 -7.65
C PHE A 49 -4.43 -4.32 -8.26
N THR A 50 -5.39 -4.66 -7.40
CA THR A 50 -6.81 -4.89 -7.74
C THR A 50 -7.71 -4.39 -6.63
N LEU A 51 -9.02 -4.37 -6.85
CA LEU A 51 -9.97 -4.33 -5.73
C LEU A 51 -10.04 -5.71 -5.06
N ALA A 52 -10.27 -5.74 -3.74
CA ALA A 52 -10.26 -6.96 -2.95
C ALA A 52 -11.47 -7.88 -3.18
N ARG A 53 -12.54 -7.35 -3.79
CA ARG A 53 -13.78 -8.06 -4.15
C ARG A 53 -14.51 -7.33 -5.27
N GLU A 54 -15.54 -7.98 -5.81
CA GLU A 54 -16.51 -7.36 -6.69
C GLU A 54 -17.45 -6.41 -5.94
N THR A 55 -18.12 -5.53 -6.66
CA THR A 55 -19.16 -4.63 -6.13
C THR A 55 -20.41 -5.42 -5.79
N HIS A 56 -21.00 -5.15 -4.63
CA HIS A 56 -22.26 -5.75 -4.21
C HIS A 56 -23.43 -4.76 -4.26
N GLN A 57 -23.15 -3.45 -4.16
CA GLN A 57 -24.19 -2.43 -4.04
C GLN A 57 -24.61 -1.84 -5.38
N THR A 58 -23.78 -2.00 -6.43
CA THR A 58 -24.04 -1.44 -7.75
C THR A 58 -23.87 -2.48 -8.85
N LYS A 59 -24.50 -2.23 -10.01
CA LYS A 59 -24.27 -3.02 -11.24
C LYS A 59 -22.98 -2.61 -11.97
N GLY A 60 -22.28 -1.58 -11.48
CA GLY A 60 -21.04 -1.10 -12.08
C GLY A 60 -19.89 -2.04 -11.78
N LYS A 61 -18.87 -2.07 -12.64
CA LYS A 61 -17.63 -2.80 -12.32
C LYS A 61 -16.80 -1.97 -11.37
N GLY A 62 -16.33 -2.58 -10.28
CA GLY A 62 -15.35 -1.96 -9.40
C GLY A 62 -14.03 -1.77 -10.14
N MET A 63 -13.49 -0.54 -10.12
CA MET A 63 -12.24 -0.18 -10.79
C MET A 63 -11.29 0.50 -9.81
N LEU A 64 -9.99 0.42 -10.10
CA LEU A 64 -8.96 1.28 -9.52
C LEU A 64 -8.97 2.62 -10.24
N MET A 65 -8.56 3.68 -9.56
CA MET A 65 -8.42 5.02 -10.14
C MET A 65 -7.14 5.70 -9.69
N PHE A 66 -6.48 6.41 -10.60
CA PHE A 66 -5.34 7.26 -10.27
C PHE A 66 -5.76 8.70 -10.03
N PHE A 67 -5.23 9.29 -8.96
CA PHE A 67 -5.40 10.70 -8.60
C PHE A 67 -4.03 11.38 -8.46
N THR A 68 -3.98 12.67 -8.78
CA THR A 68 -2.78 13.48 -8.59
C THR A 68 -2.89 14.26 -7.30
N HIS A 69 -1.88 14.16 -6.45
CA HIS A 69 -1.74 14.97 -5.27
C HIS A 69 -1.31 16.40 -5.64
N LEU A 70 -2.15 17.39 -5.31
CA LEU A 70 -2.04 18.74 -5.89
C LEU A 70 -0.74 19.48 -5.58
N SER A 71 -0.14 19.31 -4.40
CA SER A 71 1.10 20.04 -4.06
C SER A 71 2.38 19.34 -4.48
N THR A 72 2.38 18.01 -4.60
CA THR A 72 3.59 17.24 -4.92
C THR A 72 3.61 16.79 -6.37
N GLY A 73 2.47 16.84 -7.06
CA GLY A 73 2.28 16.24 -8.39
C GLY A 73 2.29 14.71 -8.36
N ARG A 74 2.51 14.09 -7.20
CA ARG A 74 2.62 12.65 -7.08
C ARG A 74 1.31 11.96 -7.38
N LYS A 75 1.38 10.77 -7.96
CA LYS A 75 0.19 9.99 -8.32
C LYS A 75 -0.12 8.94 -7.28
N GLY A 76 -1.41 8.70 -7.05
CA GLY A 76 -1.84 7.71 -6.07
C GLY A 76 -3.02 6.91 -6.56
N ILE A 77 -3.09 5.67 -6.10
CA ILE A 77 -4.09 4.68 -6.50
C ILE A 77 -5.15 4.49 -5.41
N ALA A 78 -6.42 4.49 -5.81
CA ALA A 78 -7.56 4.33 -4.91
C ALA A 78 -8.66 3.50 -5.56
N CYS A 79 -9.69 3.16 -4.79
CA CYS A 79 -10.95 2.63 -5.32
C CYS A 79 -11.70 3.74 -6.09
N ALA A 80 -12.17 3.44 -7.29
CA ALA A 80 -12.93 4.37 -8.12
C ALA A 80 -14.41 4.50 -7.71
N MET A 81 -14.84 3.74 -6.70
CA MET A 81 -16.23 3.64 -6.28
C MET A 81 -16.49 4.61 -5.12
N ALA A 82 -17.27 5.66 -5.37
CA ALA A 82 -17.60 6.65 -4.35
C ALA A 82 -18.56 6.13 -3.27
N THR A 83 -19.48 5.22 -3.66
CA THR A 83 -20.57 4.73 -2.79
C THR A 83 -20.27 3.37 -2.16
N GLU A 84 -19.27 2.65 -2.65
CA GLU A 84 -18.90 1.33 -2.14
C GLU A 84 -17.38 1.28 -1.90
N PRO A 85 -16.90 1.60 -0.69
CA PRO A 85 -15.46 1.62 -0.40
C PRO A 85 -14.92 0.18 -0.36
N ILE A 86 -14.48 -0.32 -1.51
CA ILE A 86 -13.84 -1.62 -1.64
C ILE A 86 -12.35 -1.46 -1.37
N PRO A 87 -11.75 -2.26 -0.47
CA PRO A 87 -10.32 -2.22 -0.22
C PRO A 87 -9.52 -2.44 -1.50
N VAL A 88 -8.44 -1.67 -1.66
CA VAL A 88 -7.45 -1.95 -2.70
C VAL A 88 -6.49 -2.99 -2.15
N ARG A 89 -6.24 -4.04 -2.94
CA ARG A 89 -5.28 -5.10 -2.64
C ARG A 89 -4.00 -4.87 -3.42
N ALA A 90 -2.85 -4.96 -2.76
CA ALA A 90 -1.54 -5.05 -3.39
C ALA A 90 -0.94 -6.44 -3.11
N THR A 91 -0.84 -7.27 -4.16
CA THR A 91 -0.31 -8.64 -4.10
C THR A 91 1.14 -8.66 -4.52
N PHE A 92 2.01 -9.21 -3.69
CA PHE A 92 3.46 -9.23 -3.94
C PHE A 92 3.87 -10.46 -4.77
N PRO A 93 4.92 -10.34 -5.62
CA PRO A 93 5.37 -11.46 -6.46
C PRO A 93 6.09 -12.56 -5.66
N ARG A 94 6.54 -12.23 -4.44
CA ARG A 94 7.11 -13.14 -3.45
C ARG A 94 6.75 -12.67 -2.04
N PRO A 95 6.80 -13.55 -1.02
CA PRO A 95 6.53 -13.15 0.35
C PRO A 95 7.45 -12.02 0.83
N VAL A 96 6.90 -11.08 1.60
CA VAL A 96 7.60 -9.91 2.14
C VAL A 96 7.50 -9.89 3.67
N SER A 97 8.47 -9.26 4.34
CA SER A 97 8.55 -9.21 5.81
C SER A 97 7.97 -7.93 6.41
N SER A 98 7.93 -6.85 5.62
CA SER A 98 7.35 -5.58 6.00
C SER A 98 6.84 -4.84 4.78
N VAL A 99 5.74 -4.11 4.97
CA VAL A 99 5.15 -3.22 3.98
C VAL A 99 4.88 -1.88 4.65
N THR A 100 5.36 -0.80 4.06
CA THR A 100 5.01 0.57 4.42
C THR A 100 4.30 1.21 3.24
N VAL A 101 3.13 1.77 3.48
CA VAL A 101 2.35 2.46 2.46
C VAL A 101 2.26 3.93 2.84
N SER A 102 2.60 4.81 1.90
CA SER A 102 2.35 6.24 1.98
C SER A 102 0.98 6.54 1.41
N PHE A 103 0.20 7.35 2.11
CA PHE A 103 -1.18 7.66 1.76
C PHE A 103 -1.42 9.17 1.75
N TRP A 104 -2.43 9.58 0.98
CA TRP A 104 -3.20 10.79 1.25
C TRP A 104 -4.69 10.46 1.19
N ALA A 105 -5.50 11.23 1.92
CA ALA A 105 -6.92 10.93 2.06
C ALA A 105 -7.76 12.18 2.33
N SER A 106 -9.07 12.03 2.25
CA SER A 106 -10.01 13.01 2.79
C SER A 106 -9.69 13.30 4.26
N THR A 107 -9.76 14.56 4.67
CA THR A 107 -9.50 14.96 6.06
C THR A 107 -10.45 14.26 7.01
N GLY A 108 -9.92 13.66 8.07
CA GLY A 108 -10.71 13.08 9.15
C GLY A 108 -11.19 11.64 8.92
N THR A 109 -11.01 11.11 7.72
CA THR A 109 -11.36 9.74 7.33
C THR A 109 -10.56 8.69 8.11
N PRO A 110 -11.13 7.54 8.50
CA PRO A 110 -10.34 6.45 9.07
C PRO A 110 -9.49 5.76 8.00
N ALA A 111 -8.40 5.12 8.42
CA ALA A 111 -7.54 4.33 7.54
C ALA A 111 -7.20 2.98 8.19
N LEU A 112 -7.22 1.92 7.40
CA LEU A 112 -6.88 0.56 7.80
C LEU A 112 -5.94 -0.04 6.76
N LEU A 113 -4.80 -0.56 7.22
CA LEU A 113 -3.87 -1.35 6.45
C LEU A 113 -3.76 -2.73 7.10
N GLU A 114 -4.09 -3.77 6.35
CA GLU A 114 -4.04 -5.15 6.82
C GLU A 114 -3.06 -5.96 5.95
N ALA A 115 -2.20 -6.73 6.60
CA ALA A 115 -1.31 -7.69 5.95
C ALA A 115 -1.89 -9.10 6.06
N PHE A 116 -1.80 -9.84 4.96
CA PHE A 116 -2.30 -11.21 4.86
C PHE A 116 -1.21 -12.16 4.41
N ASP A 117 -1.25 -13.39 4.91
CA ASP A 117 -0.47 -14.50 4.35
C ASP A 117 -1.12 -15.09 3.08
N SER A 118 -0.52 -16.15 2.53
CA SER A 118 -1.02 -16.82 1.32
C SER A 118 -2.34 -17.56 1.51
N GLU A 119 -2.73 -17.85 2.75
CA GLU A 119 -4.01 -18.48 3.09
C GLU A 119 -5.12 -17.45 3.30
N GLY A 120 -4.77 -16.16 3.25
CA GLY A 120 -5.68 -15.05 3.48
C GLY A 120 -5.97 -14.80 4.95
N LYS A 121 -5.12 -15.27 5.85
CA LYS A 121 -5.18 -14.92 7.27
C LYS A 121 -4.47 -13.60 7.51
N VAL A 122 -5.09 -12.73 8.31
CA VAL A 122 -4.47 -11.48 8.78
C VAL A 122 -3.28 -11.81 9.67
N VAL A 123 -2.10 -11.34 9.30
CA VAL A 123 -0.85 -11.51 10.07
C VAL A 123 -0.46 -10.26 10.84
N ASP A 124 -0.89 -9.08 10.40
CA ASP A 124 -0.70 -7.81 11.10
C ASP A 124 -1.68 -6.73 10.60
N ARG A 125 -1.89 -5.68 11.39
CA ARG A 125 -2.74 -4.54 11.04
C ARG A 125 -2.22 -3.24 11.61
N ALA A 126 -2.41 -2.17 10.86
CA ALA A 126 -2.27 -0.79 11.31
C ALA A 126 -3.58 -0.04 11.06
N SER A 127 -3.99 0.82 11.99
CA SER A 127 -5.20 1.63 11.84
C SER A 127 -5.02 3.04 12.36
N LEU A 128 -5.72 3.99 11.74
CA LEU A 128 -5.93 5.34 12.21
C LEU A 128 -7.44 5.58 12.27
N ASP A 129 -7.94 6.00 13.43
CA ASP A 129 -9.36 6.39 13.57
C ASP A 129 -9.67 7.66 12.77
N SER A 130 -8.66 8.50 12.58
CA SER A 130 -8.75 9.75 11.82
C SER A 130 -7.38 10.09 11.24
N VAL A 131 -7.28 10.19 9.92
CA VAL A 131 -6.06 10.60 9.23
C VAL A 131 -5.78 12.10 9.43
N PRO A 132 -4.51 12.53 9.32
CA PRO A 132 -4.18 13.95 9.39
C PRO A 132 -5.02 14.77 8.41
N GLY A 133 -5.51 15.90 8.91
CA GLY A 133 -6.29 16.86 8.12
C GLY A 133 -5.46 18.01 7.59
N ARG A 134 -6.04 18.76 6.65
CA ARG A 134 -5.57 20.12 6.34
C ARG A 134 -5.71 21.01 7.58
N LYS A 135 -4.78 21.94 7.80
CA LYS A 135 -4.88 22.91 8.91
C LYS A 135 -5.60 24.19 8.46
N ALA A 136 -5.52 24.54 7.18
CA ALA A 136 -6.24 25.63 6.54
C ALA A 136 -6.80 25.24 5.16
N PRO A 137 -7.84 25.94 4.62
CA PRO A 137 -8.46 25.60 3.33
C PRO A 137 -7.51 25.55 2.12
N GLY A 138 -6.41 26.31 2.16
CA GLY A 138 -5.38 26.32 1.12
C GLY A 138 -4.24 25.32 1.32
N ASP A 139 -4.19 24.64 2.47
CA ASP A 139 -3.14 23.64 2.71
C ASP A 139 -3.35 22.42 1.82
N PRO A 140 -2.26 21.81 1.32
CA PRO A 140 -2.38 20.53 0.65
C PRO A 140 -2.89 19.45 1.60
N VAL A 141 -3.45 18.39 1.01
CA VAL A 141 -3.75 17.18 1.78
C VAL A 141 -2.43 16.65 2.36
N PRO A 142 -2.37 16.30 3.66
CA PRO A 142 -1.15 15.75 4.23
C PRO A 142 -0.92 14.32 3.75
N ILE A 143 0.36 13.98 3.56
CA ILE A 143 0.81 12.60 3.34
C ILE A 143 1.12 11.98 4.70
N PHE A 144 0.70 10.74 4.91
CA PHE A 144 1.00 9.96 6.11
C PHE A 144 1.39 8.54 5.73
N THR A 145 2.05 7.81 6.64
CA THR A 145 2.51 6.44 6.38
C THR A 145 1.91 5.47 7.38
N MET A 146 1.66 4.24 6.93
CA MET A 146 1.31 3.13 7.81
C MET A 146 2.18 1.92 7.45
N THR A 147 2.60 1.18 8.46
CA THR A 147 3.50 0.04 8.31
C THR A 147 2.89 -1.19 8.95
N VAL A 148 2.98 -2.33 8.25
CA VAL A 148 2.66 -3.67 8.75
C VAL A 148 3.88 -4.59 8.59
N LYS A 149 4.00 -5.58 9.46
CA LYS A 149 5.11 -6.54 9.51
C LYS A 149 4.59 -7.96 9.66
N GLY A 150 5.27 -8.93 9.08
CA GLY A 150 4.85 -10.32 9.16
C GLY A 150 5.95 -11.28 8.71
N GLY A 151 5.82 -12.55 9.09
CA GLY A 151 6.83 -13.54 8.71
C GLY A 151 6.84 -13.89 7.22
N ARG A 152 5.67 -13.81 6.55
CA ARG A 152 5.45 -14.14 5.13
C ARG A 152 4.20 -13.43 4.58
N ILE A 153 4.23 -12.12 4.43
CA ILE A 153 3.11 -11.35 3.87
C ILE A 153 3.00 -11.65 2.36
N ALA A 154 1.85 -12.11 1.90
CA ALA A 154 1.56 -12.37 0.49
C ALA A 154 0.88 -11.17 -0.19
N TYR A 155 0.01 -10.47 0.54
CA TYR A 155 -0.64 -9.25 0.05
C TYR A 155 -1.03 -8.34 1.21
N VAL A 156 -1.25 -7.06 0.90
CA VAL A 156 -1.89 -6.11 1.82
C VAL A 156 -3.22 -5.65 1.24
N GLN A 157 -4.14 -5.25 2.12
CA GLN A 157 -5.32 -4.49 1.75
C GLN A 157 -5.33 -3.15 2.49
N PHE A 158 -5.69 -2.07 1.79
CA PHE A 158 -5.92 -0.78 2.42
C PHE A 158 -7.34 -0.28 2.16
N SER A 159 -7.96 0.25 3.22
CA SER A 159 -9.36 0.71 3.23
C SER A 159 -9.56 1.75 4.34
N GLY A 160 -10.81 2.10 4.60
CA GLY A 160 -11.18 3.10 5.60
C GLY A 160 -12.00 4.31 5.11
N PRO A 161 -12.09 4.67 3.80
CA PRO A 161 -12.98 5.76 3.43
C PRO A 161 -14.44 5.38 3.68
N ARG A 162 -15.21 6.33 4.20
CA ARG A 162 -16.68 6.27 4.18
C ARG A 162 -17.20 6.58 2.77
N GLU A 163 -18.49 6.41 2.56
CA GLU A 163 -19.13 6.87 1.32
C GLU A 163 -18.82 8.36 1.07
N GLY A 164 -18.39 8.67 -0.15
CA GLY A 164 -17.99 10.02 -0.56
C GLY A 164 -16.57 10.45 -0.12
N GLU A 165 -15.85 9.63 0.65
CA GLU A 165 -14.47 9.89 1.05
C GLU A 165 -13.47 9.11 0.20
N PHE A 166 -12.20 9.51 0.23
CA PHE A 166 -11.13 8.86 -0.53
C PHE A 166 -9.92 8.55 0.35
N LEU A 167 -9.27 7.44 0.03
CA LEU A 167 -7.95 7.05 0.54
C LEU A 167 -7.13 6.54 -0.65
N ALA A 168 -6.04 7.22 -0.95
CA ALA A 168 -5.14 6.87 -2.04
C ALA A 168 -3.77 6.48 -1.50
N ALA A 169 -3.22 5.38 -2.00
CA ALA A 169 -1.82 5.04 -1.78
C ALA A 169 -0.95 5.76 -2.82
N ASP A 170 0.09 6.44 -2.37
CA ASP A 170 1.11 7.16 -3.16
C ASP A 170 2.35 6.32 -3.45
N GLU A 171 2.68 5.45 -2.51
CA GLU A 171 3.88 4.63 -2.56
C GLU A 171 3.66 3.36 -1.75
N VAL A 172 4.08 2.23 -2.30
CA VAL A 172 4.18 0.97 -1.57
C VAL A 172 5.63 0.56 -1.50
N ARG A 173 6.19 0.57 -0.29
CA ARG A 173 7.55 0.13 0.00
C ARG A 173 7.52 -1.18 0.76
N PHE A 174 8.28 -2.17 0.33
CA PHE A 174 8.30 -3.47 1.00
C PHE A 174 9.69 -4.09 1.05
N ILE A 175 9.91 -4.95 2.04
CA ILE A 175 11.15 -5.71 2.21
C ILE A 175 10.85 -7.16 1.81
N PRO A 176 11.36 -7.64 0.67
CA PRO A 176 11.20 -9.04 0.32
C PRO A 176 11.88 -9.95 1.33
N ILE A 177 11.32 -11.13 1.54
CA ILE A 177 12.03 -12.18 2.24
C ILE A 177 12.97 -12.81 1.21
N ASP A 178 14.26 -12.83 1.53
CA ASP A 178 15.19 -13.66 0.77
C ASP A 178 14.86 -15.11 1.08
N SER A 179 14.42 -15.82 0.05
CA SER A 179 14.38 -17.26 0.09
C SER A 179 15.83 -17.71 0.24
N ALA A 180 16.25 -18.06 1.45
CA ALA A 180 17.42 -18.91 1.61
C ALA A 180 17.21 -20.11 0.67
N ARG A 181 18.13 -20.26 -0.29
CA ARG A 181 18.17 -21.39 -1.22
C ARG A 181 18.26 -22.70 -0.47
#